data_AF-A0A1H1EBX6-F1
#
_entry.id   AF-A0A1H1EBX6-F1
#
_cell.length_a   1.000
_cell.length_b   1.000
_cell.length_c   1.000
_cell.angle_alpha   90.00
_cell.angle_beta   90.00
_cell.angle_gamma   90.00
#
_symmetry.space_group_name_H-M   'P 1'
#
loop_
_entity.id
_entity.type
_entity.pdbx_description
1 polymer ?
#
loop_
_entity_poly.entity_id
_entity_poly.type
_entity_poly.pdbx_seq_one_letter_code
_entity_poly.pdbx_strand_id
1 'polypeptide(L)'
;MSAPIVLLHGWACPASYWNPLAGYLREAGHEVLNLDLPGYRGPLEPDFEWTVENVAADFALRFAAAGPVHWVGHSLGGSIAATIAARFPRTTASLTLAGMVPVKPSQATVERLTRLFGGPEQPGEEAAEEMIAAWFRGGNVPQGADLERFLAPFRLPAAVVRSSMLAGLTGAAEDVPDTITAPTLVVTGVRDATRPPDTVQDFLASHPTWRHALIPDAGHLVHWEQPEACAAAILDLLATAEG
;
A
#
# COMPACT_ATOMS: atom_id res chain seq x y z
N MET A 1 25.02 4.12 7.33
CA MET A 1 23.65 3.99 7.86
C MET A 1 22.84 3.30 6.78
N SER A 2 22.08 2.26 7.13
CA SER A 2 21.16 1.58 6.20
C SER A 2 20.11 2.57 5.70
N ALA A 3 19.62 2.38 4.46
CA ALA A 3 18.57 3.22 3.92
C ALA A 3 17.28 3.08 4.75
N PRO A 4 16.53 4.16 5.03
CA PRO A 4 15.32 4.06 5.82
C PRO A 4 14.23 3.29 5.04
N ILE A 5 13.33 2.64 5.79
CA ILE A 5 12.15 1.98 5.25
C ILE A 5 10.99 2.96 5.31
N VAL A 6 10.36 3.25 4.17
CA VAL A 6 9.23 4.18 4.07
C VAL A 6 7.96 3.40 3.75
N LEU A 7 6.98 3.47 4.66
CA LEU A 7 5.72 2.74 4.59
C LEU A 7 4.59 3.65 4.09
N LEU A 8 3.95 3.27 2.98
CA LEU A 8 2.85 4.01 2.34
C LEU A 8 1.54 3.23 2.47
N HIS A 9 0.55 3.82 3.15
CA HIS A 9 -0.72 3.15 3.44
C HIS A 9 -1.64 3.03 2.21
N GLY A 10 -2.66 2.18 2.33
CA GLY A 10 -3.70 1.96 1.32
C GLY A 10 -4.81 3.02 1.38
N TRP A 11 -5.77 2.90 0.47
CA TRP A 11 -6.92 3.79 0.44
C TRP A 11 -7.76 3.69 1.72
N ALA A 12 -8.27 4.83 2.20
CA ALA A 12 -9.13 4.93 3.38
C ALA A 12 -8.54 4.27 4.64
N CYS A 13 -7.22 4.35 4.80
CA CYS A 13 -6.50 3.75 5.92
C CYS A 13 -5.55 4.77 6.57
N PRO A 14 -5.22 4.61 7.86
CA PRO A 14 -4.24 5.47 8.52
C PRO A 14 -2.82 4.90 8.41
N ALA A 15 -1.80 5.76 8.44
CA ALA A 15 -0.41 5.29 8.53
C ALA A 15 -0.12 4.45 9.78
N SER A 16 -0.91 4.63 10.86
CA SER A 16 -0.74 3.90 12.12
C SER A 16 -1.13 2.42 12.04
N TYR A 17 -1.77 1.96 10.97
CA TYR A 17 -1.98 0.51 10.79
C TYR A 17 -0.67 -0.26 10.58
N TRP A 18 0.43 0.47 10.32
CA TRP A 18 1.71 -0.15 10.01
C TRP A 18 2.45 -0.47 11.31
N ASN A 19 1.98 0.04 12.45
CA ASN A 19 2.65 -0.05 13.73
C ASN A 19 3.02 -1.49 14.13
N PRO A 20 2.16 -2.52 13.95
CA PRO A 20 2.55 -3.90 14.25
C PRO A 20 3.78 -4.35 13.45
N LEU A 21 3.75 -4.23 12.12
CA LEU A 21 4.89 -4.56 11.25
C LEU A 21 6.12 -3.69 11.54
N ALA A 22 5.92 -2.39 11.68
CA ALA A 22 6.99 -1.43 11.91
C ALA A 22 7.69 -1.64 13.27
N GLY A 23 7.03 -2.27 14.25
CA GLY A 23 7.66 -2.73 15.48
C GLY A 23 8.78 -3.73 15.20
N TYR A 24 8.48 -4.83 14.50
CA TYR A 24 9.45 -5.85 14.12
C TYR A 24 10.61 -5.30 13.29
N LEU A 25 10.33 -4.43 12.32
CA LEU A 25 11.39 -3.81 11.50
C LEU A 25 12.32 -2.91 12.31
N ARG A 26 11.79 -2.17 13.29
CA ARG A 26 12.60 -1.33 14.20
C ARG A 26 13.40 -2.17 15.19
N GLU A 27 12.82 -3.25 15.71
CA GLU A 27 13.53 -4.22 16.57
C GLU A 27 14.71 -4.86 15.84
N ALA A 28 14.59 -5.07 14.53
CA ALA A 28 15.68 -5.51 13.66
C ALA A 28 16.74 -4.42 13.36
N GLY A 29 16.56 -3.19 13.87
CA GLY A 29 17.54 -2.11 13.78
C GLY A 29 17.37 -1.14 12.61
N HIS A 30 16.26 -1.22 11.87
CA HIS A 30 16.00 -0.30 10.75
C HIS A 30 15.30 0.99 11.21
N GLU A 31 15.63 2.10 10.55
CA GLU A 31 14.82 3.30 10.61
C GLU A 31 13.55 3.10 9.78
N VAL A 32 12.38 3.34 10.37
CA VAL A 32 11.08 3.11 9.72
C VAL A 32 10.20 4.34 9.82
N LEU A 33 9.75 4.84 8.68
CA LEU A 33 8.92 6.02 8.52
C LEU A 33 7.52 5.63 8.01
N ASN A 34 6.51 5.78 8.86
CA ASN A 34 5.11 5.56 8.47
C ASN A 34 4.54 6.91 8.00
N LEU A 35 4.23 7.04 6.71
CA LEU A 35 3.75 8.31 6.15
C LEU A 35 2.27 8.26 5.84
N ASP A 36 1.56 9.33 6.19
CA ASP A 36 0.20 9.56 5.73
C ASP A 36 0.22 10.13 4.31
N LEU A 37 -0.66 9.61 3.45
CA LEU A 37 -0.88 10.12 2.10
C LEU A 37 -1.53 11.51 2.14
N PRO A 38 -1.42 12.31 1.06
CA PRO A 38 -2.02 13.65 1.00
C PRO A 38 -3.50 13.65 1.38
N GLY A 39 -3.86 14.53 2.33
CA GLY A 39 -5.22 14.67 2.87
C GLY A 39 -5.59 13.73 4.02
N TYR A 40 -4.75 12.74 4.36
CA TYR A 40 -4.99 11.80 5.47
C TYR A 40 -4.43 12.29 6.80
N ARG A 41 -3.40 13.16 6.77
CA ARG A 41 -2.94 13.93 7.92
C ARG A 41 -2.89 15.41 7.55
N GLY A 42 -3.89 16.16 8.00
CA GLY A 42 -4.02 17.59 7.69
C GLY A 42 -4.81 17.86 6.40
N PRO A 43 -5.05 19.14 6.08
CA PRO A 43 -5.81 19.51 4.90
C PRO A 43 -5.09 19.09 3.62
N LEU A 44 -5.87 18.72 2.60
CA LEU A 44 -5.37 18.59 1.23
C LEU A 44 -5.31 20.00 0.61
N GLU A 45 -4.22 20.32 -0.09
CA GLU A 45 -4.12 21.59 -0.80
C GLU A 45 -5.25 21.70 -1.85
N PRO A 46 -5.91 22.87 -1.99
CA PRO A 46 -7.11 23.00 -2.83
C PRO A 46 -6.91 22.64 -4.30
N ASP A 47 -5.70 22.80 -4.82
CA ASP A 47 -5.30 22.53 -6.20
C ASP A 47 -4.53 21.20 -6.36
N PHE A 48 -4.47 20.38 -5.31
CA PHE A 48 -3.82 19.07 -5.41
C PHE A 48 -4.64 18.10 -6.26
N GLU A 49 -4.11 17.77 -7.43
CA GLU A 49 -4.66 16.72 -8.28
C GLU A 49 -4.25 15.34 -7.76
N TRP A 50 -5.19 14.64 -7.11
CA TRP A 50 -4.94 13.32 -6.54
C TRP A 50 -4.86 12.24 -7.64
N THR A 51 -3.64 11.97 -8.12
CA THR A 51 -3.30 10.84 -8.98
C THR A 51 -2.15 10.04 -8.38
N VAL A 52 -1.97 8.78 -8.81
CA VAL A 52 -0.84 7.96 -8.35
C VAL A 52 0.48 8.64 -8.72
N GLU A 53 0.55 9.24 -9.90
CA GLU A 53 1.72 9.93 -10.45
C GLU A 53 2.10 11.17 -9.65
N ASN A 54 1.13 12.02 -9.31
CA ASN A 54 1.39 13.25 -8.57
C ASN A 54 1.82 12.95 -7.13
N VAL A 55 1.18 11.98 -6.47
CA VAL A 55 1.56 11.56 -5.12
C VAL A 55 2.95 10.89 -5.14
N ALA A 56 3.25 10.06 -6.15
CA ALA A 56 4.57 9.47 -6.32
C ALA A 56 5.66 10.55 -6.50
N ALA A 57 5.42 11.56 -7.34
CA ALA A 57 6.36 12.65 -7.55
C ALA A 57 6.61 13.45 -6.27
N ASP A 58 5.57 13.77 -5.50
CA ASP A 58 5.69 14.50 -4.23
C ASP A 58 6.58 13.75 -3.22
N PHE A 59 6.29 12.46 -2.99
CA PHE A 59 7.12 11.63 -2.12
C PHE A 59 8.55 11.46 -2.65
N ALA A 60 8.74 11.19 -3.94
CA ALA A 60 10.07 11.04 -4.52
C ALA A 60 10.93 12.32 -4.34
N LEU A 61 10.33 13.50 -4.53
CA LEU A 61 11.01 14.79 -4.30
C LEU A 61 11.40 15.00 -2.84
N ARG A 62 10.52 14.62 -1.90
CA ARG A 62 10.80 14.72 -0.45
C ARG A 62 12.04 13.92 -0.04
N PHE A 63 12.28 12.78 -0.67
CA PHE A 63 13.43 11.90 -0.37
C PHE A 63 14.61 12.08 -1.33
N ALA A 64 14.50 12.90 -2.38
CA ALA A 64 15.55 13.06 -3.39
C ALA A 64 16.89 13.52 -2.81
N ALA A 65 16.87 14.32 -1.73
CA ALA A 65 18.08 14.78 -1.04
C ALA A 65 18.59 13.81 0.05
N ALA A 66 17.75 12.88 0.51
CA ALA A 66 18.07 11.93 1.57
C ALA A 66 18.78 10.67 1.07
N GLY A 67 18.82 10.45 -0.25
CA GLY A 67 19.31 9.22 -0.87
C GLY A 67 18.19 8.20 -1.08
N PRO A 68 18.53 7.00 -1.60
CA PRO A 68 17.53 5.97 -1.86
C PRO A 68 16.95 5.40 -0.56
N VAL A 69 15.69 5.00 -0.61
CA VAL A 69 14.95 4.41 0.52
C VAL A 69 14.33 3.06 0.12
N HIS A 70 13.98 2.24 1.11
CA HIS A 70 13.20 1.02 0.89
C HIS A 70 11.71 1.36 0.91
N TRP A 71 11.08 1.37 -0.26
CA TRP A 71 9.65 1.68 -0.37
C TRP A 71 8.82 0.44 -0.08
N VAL A 72 7.90 0.55 0.87
CA VAL A 72 6.92 -0.50 1.19
C VAL A 72 5.53 0.09 1.05
N GLY A 73 4.78 -0.38 0.07
CA GLY A 73 3.43 0.12 -0.21
C GLY A 73 2.38 -0.96 -0.08
N HIS A 74 1.26 -0.65 0.57
CA HIS A 74 0.09 -1.52 0.59
C HIS A 74 -1.03 -0.98 -0.30
N SER A 75 -1.62 -1.82 -1.14
CA SER A 75 -2.77 -1.47 -1.99
C SER A 75 -2.50 -0.18 -2.80
N LEU A 76 -3.26 0.90 -2.61
CA LEU A 76 -2.99 2.23 -3.20
C LEU A 76 -1.55 2.72 -2.97
N GLY A 77 -1.03 2.58 -1.75
CA GLY A 77 0.37 2.90 -1.44
C GLY A 77 1.36 2.04 -2.21
N GLY A 78 0.97 0.81 -2.58
CA GLY A 78 1.72 -0.07 -3.48
C GLY A 78 1.77 0.46 -4.91
N SER A 79 0.65 0.95 -5.47
CA SER A 79 0.64 1.64 -6.77
C SER A 79 1.60 2.84 -6.77
N ILE A 80 1.54 3.65 -5.71
CA ILE A 80 2.42 4.82 -5.55
C ILE A 80 3.89 4.39 -5.46
N ALA A 81 4.21 3.42 -4.60
CA ALA A 81 5.57 2.92 -4.43
C ALA A 81 6.14 2.31 -5.72
N ALA A 82 5.34 1.56 -6.48
CA ALA A 82 5.72 1.03 -7.79
C ALA A 82 6.01 2.16 -8.78
N THR A 83 5.17 3.19 -8.84
CA THR A 83 5.38 4.36 -9.69
C THR A 83 6.63 5.14 -9.27
N ILE A 84 6.91 5.27 -7.96
CA ILE A 84 8.17 5.87 -7.48
C ILE A 84 9.37 5.07 -7.98
N ALA A 85 9.36 3.74 -7.78
CA ALA A 85 10.44 2.85 -8.18
C ALA A 85 10.72 2.90 -9.69
N ALA A 86 9.67 2.99 -10.51
CA ALA A 86 9.77 3.10 -11.96
C ALA A 86 10.27 4.47 -12.44
N ARG A 87 9.73 5.56 -11.90
CA ARG A 87 9.97 6.92 -12.42
C ARG A 87 11.16 7.62 -11.76
N PHE A 88 11.48 7.23 -10.54
CA PHE A 88 12.56 7.81 -9.73
C PHE A 88 13.49 6.70 -9.21
N PRO A 89 14.09 5.88 -10.10
CA PRO A 89 14.87 4.70 -9.67
C PRO A 89 16.04 5.05 -8.74
N ARG A 90 16.61 6.26 -8.85
CA ARG A 90 17.71 6.72 -7.98
C ARG A 90 17.29 6.98 -6.53
N THR A 91 16.00 7.08 -6.24
CA THR A 91 15.47 7.25 -4.88
C THR A 91 14.98 5.94 -4.28
N THR A 92 15.20 4.80 -4.95
CA THR A 92 14.66 3.50 -4.54
C THR A 92 15.78 2.49 -4.35
N ALA A 93 15.99 2.06 -3.11
CA ALA A 93 16.93 0.98 -2.76
C ALA A 93 16.29 -0.40 -2.97
N SER A 94 15.03 -0.56 -2.58
CA SER A 94 14.21 -1.73 -2.88
C SER A 94 12.73 -1.37 -2.83
N LEU A 95 11.90 -2.27 -3.37
CA LEU A 95 10.45 -2.14 -3.40
C LEU A 95 9.77 -3.35 -2.76
N THR A 96 8.81 -3.11 -1.87
CA THR A 96 7.88 -4.14 -1.39
C THR A 96 6.44 -3.72 -1.69
N LEU A 97 5.69 -4.61 -2.35
CA LEU A 97 4.28 -4.45 -2.66
C LEU A 97 3.45 -5.44 -1.81
N ALA A 98 2.71 -4.92 -0.83
CA ALA A 98 1.83 -5.71 0.03
C ALA A 98 0.39 -5.66 -0.48
N GLY A 99 -0.22 -6.81 -0.75
CA GLY A 99 -1.61 -6.89 -1.25
C GLY A 99 -1.81 -6.18 -2.59
N MET A 100 -0.75 -6.03 -3.39
CA MET A 100 -0.77 -5.22 -4.61
C MET A 100 0.17 -5.79 -5.68
N VAL A 101 -0.32 -5.81 -6.93
CA VAL A 101 0.48 -5.89 -8.16
C VAL A 101 -0.12 -4.92 -9.18
N PRO A 102 0.67 -4.33 -10.11
CA PRO A 102 0.20 -3.39 -11.16
C PRO A 102 -0.77 -4.00 -12.20
N VAL A 103 -1.93 -4.44 -11.74
CA VAL A 103 -3.02 -5.00 -12.55
C VAL A 103 -4.29 -4.20 -12.26
N LYS A 104 -5.00 -3.81 -13.33
CA LYS A 104 -6.26 -3.07 -13.21
C LYS A 104 -7.28 -3.86 -12.38
N PRO A 105 -8.07 -3.19 -11.52
CA PRO A 105 -9.15 -3.85 -10.81
C PRO A 105 -10.22 -4.37 -11.77
N SER A 106 -10.97 -5.40 -11.35
CA SER A 106 -12.10 -5.90 -12.13
C SER A 106 -13.18 -4.82 -12.30
N GLN A 107 -13.94 -4.88 -13.39
CA GLN A 107 -15.07 -3.97 -13.62
C GLN A 107 -16.08 -3.99 -12.45
N ALA A 108 -16.36 -5.17 -11.88
CA ALA A 108 -17.24 -5.31 -10.72
C ALA A 108 -16.71 -4.55 -9.49
N THR A 109 -15.40 -4.58 -9.25
CA THR A 109 -14.76 -3.80 -8.18
C THR A 109 -14.90 -2.30 -8.42
N VAL A 110 -14.66 -1.85 -9.66
CA VAL A 110 -14.81 -0.43 -10.06
C VAL A 110 -16.25 0.05 -9.82
N GLU A 111 -17.24 -0.71 -10.29
CA GLU A 111 -18.66 -0.39 -10.14
C GLU A 111 -19.10 -0.36 -8.68
N ARG A 112 -18.66 -1.34 -7.86
CA ARG A 112 -18.97 -1.39 -6.43
C ARG A 112 -18.41 -0.16 -5.70
N LEU A 113 -17.12 0.14 -5.89
CA LEU A 113 -16.49 1.27 -5.20
C LEU A 113 -17.06 2.60 -5.66
N THR A 114 -17.31 2.78 -6.96
CA THR A 114 -17.95 3.98 -7.49
C THR A 114 -19.35 4.20 -6.90
N ARG A 115 -20.13 3.13 -6.73
CA ARG A 115 -21.47 3.22 -6.13
C ARG A 115 -21.43 3.62 -4.66
N LEU A 116 -20.50 3.06 -3.89
CA LEU A 116 -20.44 3.26 -2.43
C LEU A 116 -19.74 4.57 -2.05
N PHE A 117 -18.75 5.01 -2.83
CA PHE A 117 -17.82 6.09 -2.44
C PHE A 117 -17.60 7.15 -3.53
N GLY A 118 -18.29 7.04 -4.68
CA GLY A 118 -18.15 7.98 -5.79
C GLY A 118 -18.99 9.26 -5.67
N GLY A 119 -19.90 9.32 -4.68
CA GLY A 119 -20.77 10.47 -4.42
C GLY A 119 -20.05 11.66 -3.77
N PRO A 120 -20.68 12.84 -3.70
CA PRO A 120 -20.10 14.04 -3.09
C PRO A 120 -20.13 14.01 -1.56
N GLU A 121 -20.92 13.11 -0.96
CA GLU A 121 -21.06 13.00 0.49
C GLU A 121 -20.06 11.98 1.06
N GLN A 122 -19.82 12.08 2.37
CA GLN A 122 -19.04 11.06 3.08
C GLN A 122 -19.76 9.72 2.99
N PRO A 123 -19.02 8.61 2.86
CA PRO A 123 -19.62 7.30 2.91
C PRO A 123 -20.28 7.05 4.27
N GLY A 124 -21.39 6.32 4.26
CA GLY A 124 -22.02 5.84 5.49
C GLY A 124 -21.10 4.87 6.23
N GLU A 125 -21.25 4.82 7.55
CA GLU A 125 -20.46 3.96 8.43
C GLU A 125 -20.61 2.47 8.08
N GLU A 126 -21.81 2.03 7.70
CA GLU A 126 -22.06 0.66 7.23
C GLU A 126 -21.20 0.29 6.01
N ALA A 127 -21.01 1.21 5.06
CA ALA A 127 -20.17 0.96 3.89
C ALA A 127 -18.67 0.87 4.26
N ALA A 128 -18.23 1.67 5.24
CA ALA A 128 -16.88 1.60 5.77
C ALA A 128 -16.63 0.27 6.49
N GLU A 129 -17.55 -0.16 7.35
CA GLU A 129 -17.50 -1.44 8.05
C GLU A 129 -17.50 -2.62 7.07
N GLU A 130 -18.34 -2.59 6.01
CA GLU A 130 -18.37 -3.60 4.96
C GLU A 130 -17.01 -3.71 4.25
N MET A 131 -16.36 -2.57 3.96
CA MET A 131 -15.03 -2.56 3.35
C MET A 131 -13.96 -3.15 4.28
N ILE A 132 -13.94 -2.70 5.54
CA ILE A 132 -13.00 -3.22 6.54
C ILE A 132 -13.18 -4.73 6.68
N ALA A 133 -14.40 -5.22 6.90
CA ALA A 133 -14.69 -6.64 7.02
C ALA A 133 -14.28 -7.44 5.78
N ALA A 134 -14.41 -6.88 4.57
CA ALA A 134 -14.02 -7.55 3.34
C ALA A 134 -12.50 -7.70 3.19
N TRP A 135 -11.72 -6.77 3.76
CA TRP A 135 -10.27 -6.74 3.66
C TRP A 135 -9.57 -7.73 4.61
N PHE A 136 -10.13 -7.96 5.80
CA PHE A 136 -9.61 -8.91 6.78
C PHE A 136 -10.18 -10.32 6.55
N ARG A 137 -9.33 -11.28 6.19
CA ARG A 137 -9.76 -12.68 5.92
C ARG A 137 -8.83 -13.74 6.52
N GLY A 138 -7.69 -13.32 7.02
CA GLY A 138 -6.70 -14.14 7.72
C GLY A 138 -6.97 -14.31 9.21
N GLY A 139 -7.62 -13.33 9.83
CA GLY A 139 -7.84 -13.29 11.28
C GLY A 139 -7.41 -11.94 11.84
N ASN A 140 -7.25 -11.84 13.16
CA ASN A 140 -6.79 -10.61 13.81
C ASN A 140 -7.54 -9.33 13.37
N VAL A 141 -8.86 -9.45 13.18
CA VAL A 141 -9.74 -8.35 12.76
C VAL A 141 -9.66 -7.23 13.81
N PRO A 142 -9.50 -5.96 13.42
CA PRO A 142 -9.39 -4.86 14.38
C PRO A 142 -10.66 -4.77 15.24
N GLN A 143 -10.49 -4.48 16.52
CA GLN A 143 -11.56 -4.34 17.51
C GLN A 143 -11.36 -3.07 18.35
N GLY A 144 -12.43 -2.54 18.94
CA GLY A 144 -12.36 -1.40 19.86
C GLY A 144 -11.62 -0.19 19.24
N ALA A 145 -10.57 0.27 19.92
CA ALA A 145 -9.79 1.43 19.47
C ALA A 145 -9.09 1.21 18.12
N ASP A 146 -8.75 -0.04 17.77
CA ASP A 146 -8.17 -0.33 16.47
C ASP A 146 -9.24 -0.31 15.37
N LEU A 147 -10.45 -0.77 15.65
CA LEU A 147 -11.56 -0.65 14.68
C LEU A 147 -11.87 0.83 14.40
N GLU A 148 -11.96 1.64 15.44
CA GLU A 148 -12.17 3.10 15.29
C GLU A 148 -11.02 3.75 14.49
N ARG A 149 -9.79 3.29 14.66
CA ARG A 149 -8.65 3.73 13.84
C ARG A 149 -8.84 3.41 12.35
N PHE A 150 -9.43 2.27 12.00
CA PHE A 150 -9.74 1.94 10.60
C PHE A 150 -10.98 2.68 10.07
N LEU A 151 -11.94 3.04 10.93
CA LEU A 151 -13.13 3.80 10.53
C LEU A 151 -12.84 5.29 10.32
N ALA A 152 -11.95 5.89 11.14
CA ALA A 152 -11.70 7.33 11.13
C ALA A 152 -11.33 7.92 9.75
N PRO A 153 -10.49 7.29 8.90
CA PRO A 153 -10.17 7.81 7.57
C PRO A 153 -11.39 7.95 6.64
N PHE A 154 -12.43 7.14 6.80
CA PHE A 154 -13.66 7.26 6.02
C PHE A 154 -14.47 8.52 6.36
N ARG A 155 -14.23 9.12 7.54
CA ARG A 155 -14.87 10.36 8.01
C ARG A 155 -14.10 11.63 7.63
N LEU A 156 -13.02 11.50 6.85
CA LEU A 156 -12.31 12.64 6.25
C LEU A 156 -13.18 13.35 5.20
N PRO A 157 -12.81 14.57 4.75
CA PRO A 157 -13.57 15.25 3.69
C PRO A 157 -13.79 14.34 2.48
N ALA A 158 -15.03 14.26 1.99
CA ALA A 158 -15.42 13.34 0.93
C ALA A 158 -14.54 13.48 -0.33
N ALA A 159 -14.09 14.70 -0.64
CA ALA A 159 -13.15 14.96 -1.73
C ALA A 159 -11.83 14.18 -1.59
N VAL A 160 -11.28 14.04 -0.37
CA VAL A 160 -10.05 13.27 -0.12
C VAL A 160 -10.29 11.77 -0.32
N VAL A 161 -11.33 11.24 0.33
CA VAL A 161 -11.66 9.81 0.26
C VAL A 161 -11.99 9.40 -1.18
N ARG A 162 -12.80 10.20 -1.89
CA ARG A 162 -13.20 9.94 -3.27
C ARG A 162 -12.05 10.08 -4.26
N SER A 163 -11.24 11.14 -4.19
CA SER A 163 -10.15 11.37 -5.15
C SER A 163 -9.05 10.30 -5.01
N SER A 164 -8.67 9.95 -3.78
CA SER A 164 -7.75 8.84 -3.53
C SER A 164 -8.32 7.47 -3.92
N MET A 165 -9.64 7.25 -3.77
CA MET A 165 -10.29 6.05 -4.30
C MET A 165 -10.15 5.97 -5.83
N LEU A 166 -10.48 7.05 -6.52
CA LEU A 166 -10.40 7.11 -7.99
C LEU A 166 -8.97 6.85 -8.47
N ALA A 167 -7.97 7.41 -7.80
CA ALA A 167 -6.57 7.13 -8.08
C ALA A 167 -6.22 5.64 -7.85
N GLY A 168 -6.73 5.02 -6.78
CA GLY A 168 -6.55 3.58 -6.56
C GLY A 168 -7.23 2.70 -7.60
N LEU A 169 -8.39 3.11 -8.12
CA LEU A 169 -9.08 2.43 -9.22
C LEU A 169 -8.33 2.56 -10.55
N THR A 170 -7.74 3.72 -10.81
CA THR A 170 -6.85 3.94 -11.96
C THR A 170 -5.59 3.09 -11.83
N GLY A 171 -4.99 3.05 -10.64
CA GLY A 171 -3.77 2.29 -10.35
C GLY A 171 -2.52 2.91 -10.96
N ALA A 172 -1.43 2.14 -10.94
CA ALA A 172 -0.20 2.50 -11.66
C ALA A 172 -0.40 2.36 -13.18
N ALA A 173 0.30 3.19 -13.96
CA ALA A 173 0.30 3.09 -15.42
C ALA A 173 0.81 1.73 -15.91
N GLU A 174 0.35 1.30 -17.09
CA GLU A 174 0.58 -0.06 -17.61
C GLU A 174 2.06 -0.39 -17.83
N ASP A 175 2.91 0.60 -18.11
CA ASP A 175 4.34 0.45 -18.35
C ASP A 175 5.19 0.48 -17.06
N VAL A 176 4.60 0.85 -15.92
CA VAL A 176 5.30 0.92 -14.62
C VAL A 176 6.02 -0.39 -14.28
N PRO A 177 5.36 -1.57 -14.26
CA PRO A 177 6.03 -2.80 -13.83
C PRO A 177 7.26 -3.17 -14.67
N ASP A 178 7.22 -2.91 -15.98
CA ASP A 178 8.31 -3.22 -16.92
C ASP A 178 9.52 -2.28 -16.79
N THR A 179 9.37 -1.16 -16.07
CA THR A 179 10.43 -0.14 -15.92
C THR A 179 11.06 -0.12 -14.53
N ILE A 180 10.57 -0.94 -13.60
CA ILE A 180 11.16 -1.08 -12.25
C ILE A 180 12.45 -1.89 -12.32
N THR A 181 13.55 -1.28 -11.89
CA THR A 181 14.88 -1.91 -11.84
C THR A 181 15.32 -2.32 -10.43
N ALA A 182 14.63 -1.85 -9.39
CA ALA A 182 14.97 -2.14 -8.01
C ALA A 182 14.63 -3.59 -7.62
N PRO A 183 15.37 -4.20 -6.67
CA PRO A 183 14.97 -5.45 -6.04
C PRO A 183 13.54 -5.34 -5.51
N THR A 184 12.67 -6.25 -5.96
CA THR A 184 11.23 -6.16 -5.69
C THR A 184 10.70 -7.42 -5.01
N LEU A 185 9.92 -7.23 -3.96
CA LEU A 185 9.16 -8.26 -3.25
C LEU A 185 7.67 -7.98 -3.36
N VAL A 186 6.89 -8.99 -3.67
CA VAL A 186 5.44 -8.99 -3.51
C VAL A 186 5.08 -9.82 -2.29
N VAL A 187 4.28 -9.27 -1.39
CA VAL A 187 3.74 -9.97 -0.21
C VAL A 187 2.23 -10.10 -0.36
N THR A 188 1.72 -11.33 -0.31
CA THR A 188 0.30 -11.63 -0.53
C THR A 188 -0.23 -12.48 0.61
N GLY A 189 -1.40 -12.14 1.15
CA GLY A 189 -2.12 -13.04 2.04
C GLY A 189 -2.82 -14.15 1.25
N VAL A 190 -2.73 -15.40 1.70
CA VAL A 190 -3.38 -16.56 1.04
C VAL A 190 -4.89 -16.37 0.86
N ARG A 191 -5.53 -15.58 1.73
CA ARG A 191 -6.97 -15.33 1.73
C ARG A 191 -7.33 -13.94 1.21
N ASP A 192 -6.40 -13.22 0.57
CA ASP A 192 -6.67 -11.92 -0.04
C ASP A 192 -7.71 -12.08 -1.17
N ALA A 193 -8.89 -11.49 -1.00
CA ALA A 193 -9.95 -11.48 -2.02
C ALA A 193 -9.97 -10.18 -2.84
N THR A 194 -9.24 -9.15 -2.41
CA THR A 194 -9.09 -7.90 -3.15
C THR A 194 -8.04 -8.06 -4.25
N ARG A 195 -6.94 -8.74 -3.92
CA ARG A 195 -5.89 -9.13 -4.87
C ARG A 195 -5.59 -10.63 -4.73
N PRO A 196 -6.40 -11.50 -5.37
CA PRO A 196 -6.28 -12.94 -5.22
C PRO A 196 -4.88 -13.48 -5.55
N PRO A 197 -4.38 -14.49 -4.81
CA PRO A 197 -3.08 -15.10 -5.07
C PRO A 197 -2.89 -15.54 -6.52
N ASP A 198 -3.90 -16.12 -7.16
CA ASP A 198 -3.82 -16.55 -8.56
C ASP A 198 -3.55 -15.36 -9.50
N THR A 199 -4.22 -14.22 -9.28
CA THR A 199 -3.96 -12.98 -10.05
C THR A 199 -2.53 -12.47 -9.83
N VAL A 200 -2.00 -12.60 -8.61
CA VAL A 200 -0.61 -12.22 -8.31
C VAL A 200 0.37 -13.17 -9.00
N GLN A 201 0.11 -14.48 -8.95
CA GLN A 201 0.95 -15.50 -9.59
C GLN A 201 0.98 -15.33 -11.11
N ASP A 202 -0.17 -15.11 -11.74
CA ASP A 202 -0.27 -14.85 -13.17
C ASP A 202 0.53 -13.61 -13.58
N PHE A 203 0.44 -12.53 -12.79
CA PHE A 203 1.23 -11.31 -13.02
C PHE A 203 2.74 -11.54 -12.87
N LEU A 204 3.14 -12.31 -11.86
CA LEU A 204 4.55 -12.58 -11.58
C LEU A 204 5.19 -13.51 -12.62
N ALA A 205 4.40 -14.25 -13.39
CA ALA A 205 4.91 -15.06 -14.50
C ALA A 205 5.64 -14.22 -15.57
N SER A 206 5.31 -12.93 -15.72
CA SER A 206 6.03 -12.00 -16.59
C SER A 206 7.14 -11.21 -15.88
N HIS A 207 7.28 -11.35 -14.56
CA HIS A 207 8.27 -10.64 -13.73
C HIS A 207 9.10 -11.64 -12.88
N PRO A 208 9.82 -12.59 -13.49
CA PRO A 208 10.45 -13.70 -12.76
C PRO A 208 11.58 -13.29 -11.82
N THR A 209 12.07 -12.05 -11.90
CA THR A 209 13.09 -11.51 -10.99
C THR A 209 12.49 -10.98 -9.68
N TRP A 210 11.18 -10.78 -9.62
CA TRP A 210 10.49 -10.31 -8.43
C TRP A 210 10.26 -11.48 -7.48
N ARG A 211 10.52 -11.27 -6.19
CA ARG A 211 10.27 -12.26 -5.16
C ARG A 211 8.80 -12.26 -4.77
N HIS A 212 8.30 -13.43 -4.34
CA HIS A 212 6.93 -13.56 -3.82
C HIS A 212 6.95 -14.24 -2.45
N ALA A 213 6.33 -13.58 -1.47
CA ALA A 213 6.03 -14.17 -0.18
C ALA A 213 4.51 -14.34 -0.06
N LEU A 214 4.07 -15.60 -0.05
CA LEU A 214 2.66 -15.96 0.16
C LEU A 214 2.46 -16.33 1.65
N ILE A 215 1.72 -15.50 2.38
CA ILE A 215 1.60 -15.57 3.83
C ILE A 215 0.28 -16.27 4.22
N PRO A 216 0.34 -17.43 4.92
CA PRO A 216 -0.83 -18.11 5.44
C PRO A 216 -1.62 -17.25 6.42
N ASP A 217 -2.92 -17.53 6.57
CA ASP A 217 -3.77 -16.87 7.58
C ASP A 217 -3.71 -15.34 7.53
N ALA A 218 -3.61 -14.79 6.32
CA ALA A 218 -3.67 -13.36 6.00
C ALA A 218 -4.64 -13.11 4.84
N GLY A 219 -5.42 -12.05 4.93
CA GLY A 219 -6.21 -11.47 3.86
C GLY A 219 -5.46 -10.33 3.17
N HIS A 220 -6.17 -9.24 2.85
CA HIS A 220 -5.59 -8.09 2.17
C HIS A 220 -4.61 -7.31 3.07
N LEU A 221 -4.90 -7.24 4.38
CA LEU A 221 -4.11 -6.51 5.36
C LEU A 221 -3.01 -7.42 5.93
N VAL A 222 -2.22 -8.05 5.06
CA VAL A 222 -1.19 -9.03 5.43
C VAL A 222 -0.20 -8.52 6.48
N HIS A 223 0.16 -7.23 6.42
CA HIS A 223 1.06 -6.57 7.37
C HIS A 223 0.44 -6.33 8.76
N TRP A 224 -0.88 -6.39 8.88
CA TRP A 224 -1.59 -6.32 10.16
C TRP A 224 -1.94 -7.70 10.69
N GLU A 225 -2.42 -8.58 9.82
CA GLU A 225 -2.88 -9.91 10.19
C GLU A 225 -1.72 -10.84 10.54
N GLN A 226 -0.59 -10.71 9.83
CA GLN A 226 0.61 -11.52 10.01
C GLN A 226 1.88 -10.64 9.98
N PRO A 227 2.03 -9.71 10.95
CA PRO A 227 3.08 -8.68 10.94
C PRO A 227 4.49 -9.28 11.02
N GLU A 228 4.68 -10.32 11.81
CA GLU A 228 5.98 -10.99 11.98
C GLU A 228 6.45 -11.66 10.69
N ALA A 229 5.58 -12.46 10.07
CA ALA A 229 5.89 -13.15 8.81
C ALA A 229 6.13 -12.16 7.66
N CYS A 230 5.34 -11.07 7.61
CA CYS A 230 5.53 -10.01 6.64
C CYS A 230 6.87 -9.26 6.85
N ALA A 231 7.22 -8.94 8.11
CA ALA A 231 8.50 -8.32 8.43
C ALA A 231 9.69 -9.23 8.07
N ALA A 232 9.61 -10.54 8.36
CA ALA A 232 10.65 -11.50 8.01
C ALA A 232 10.92 -11.53 6.48
N ALA A 233 9.86 -11.52 5.66
CA ALA A 233 10.00 -11.47 4.21
C ALA A 233 10.65 -10.17 3.71
N ILE A 234 10.29 -9.02 4.31
CA ILE A 234 10.92 -7.73 3.99
C ILE A 234 12.41 -7.76 4.35
N LEU A 235 12.76 -8.21 5.56
CA LEU A 235 14.15 -8.27 6.02
C LEU A 235 15.02 -9.19 5.14
N ASP A 236 14.47 -10.31 4.66
CA ASP A 236 15.16 -11.16 3.67
C ASP A 236 15.47 -10.43 2.37
N LEU A 237 14.52 -9.65 1.84
CA LEU A 237 14.77 -8.81 0.67
C LEU A 237 15.88 -7.78 0.97
N LEU A 238 15.81 -7.09 2.11
CA LEU A 238 16.77 -6.04 2.46
C LEU A 238 18.19 -6.58 2.58
N ALA A 239 18.37 -7.74 3.21
CA ALA A 239 19.68 -8.40 3.34
C ALA A 239 20.36 -8.67 1.98
N THR A 240 19.57 -8.83 0.91
CA THR A 240 20.08 -9.03 -0.46
C THR A 240 20.17 -7.77 -1.30
N ALA A 241 19.51 -6.68 -0.91
CA ALA A 241 19.56 -5.40 -1.61
C ALA A 241 20.72 -4.51 -1.10
N GLU A 242 21.15 -4.73 0.15
CA GLU A 242 22.24 -4.00 0.80
C GLU A 242 23.62 -4.68 0.67
N GLY A 243 23.66 -5.94 0.22
CA GLY A 243 24.89 -6.72 -0.01
C GLY A 243 25.35 -6.67 -1.46
#